data_AF-A0A1Y5HHB3-F1
#
_entry.id   AF-A0A1Y5HHB3-F1
#
_cell.length_a   1.000
_cell.length_b   1.000
_cell.length_c   1.000
_cell.angle_alpha   90.00
_cell.angle_beta   90.00
_cell.angle_gamma   90.00
#
_symmetry.space_group_name_H-M   'P 1'
#
loop_
_entity.id
_entity.type
_entity.pdbx_description
1 polymer ?
#
loop_
_entity_poly.entity_id
_entity_poly.type
_entity_poly.pdbx_seq_one_letter_code
_entity_poly.pdbx_strand_id
1 'polypeptide(L)'
;MLKKAQQQTVPDWYEPRRGTAERKALMNALRPLAEDDLGAPVEFVVHDLRVSGDRAYAAVQPQRPGGKEIALEDTPGYFRGDFSEDTMDGTNIHVLYARKGETWVVMEYSVGAMDVWFAGEPFCSSWGPVIAEFCY
;
A
#
# COMPACT_ATOMS: atom_id res chain seq x y z
N MET A 1 11.81 -39.19 3.31
CA MET A 1 11.21 -37.85 3.52
C MET A 1 11.42 -37.05 2.25
N LEU A 2 10.36 -36.86 1.46
CA LEU A 2 10.44 -36.06 0.23
C LEU A 2 10.49 -34.58 0.61
N LYS A 3 11.58 -33.90 0.22
CA LYS A 3 11.65 -32.44 0.24
C LYS A 3 10.61 -31.92 -0.76
N LYS A 4 9.56 -31.23 -0.28
CA LYS A 4 8.72 -30.42 -1.17
C LYS A 4 9.61 -29.34 -1.76
N ALA A 5 9.82 -29.37 -3.06
CA ALA A 5 10.38 -28.23 -3.77
C ALA A 5 9.36 -27.09 -3.62
N GLN A 6 9.77 -25.98 -3.02
CA GLN A 6 9.02 -24.72 -3.11
C GLN A 6 9.04 -24.33 -4.59
N GLN A 7 7.93 -24.53 -5.29
CA GLN A 7 7.75 -23.91 -6.60
C GLN A 7 7.73 -22.40 -6.38
N GLN A 8 8.83 -21.73 -6.72
CA GLN A 8 8.82 -20.28 -6.93
C GLN A 8 7.97 -20.01 -8.16
N THR A 9 6.68 -19.74 -7.95
CA THR A 9 5.84 -19.12 -8.96
C THR A 9 6.38 -17.71 -9.15
N VAL A 10 6.94 -17.42 -10.33
CA VAL A 10 7.22 -16.03 -10.73
C VAL A 10 5.85 -15.33 -10.73
N PRO A 11 5.62 -14.33 -9.87
CA PRO A 11 4.30 -13.75 -9.77
C PRO A 11 4.00 -12.94 -11.04
N ASP A 12 2.89 -13.26 -11.70
CA ASP A 12 2.42 -12.61 -12.93
C ASP A 12 1.62 -11.34 -12.56
N TRP A 13 2.34 -10.36 -12.05
CA TRP A 13 1.84 -9.00 -11.86
C TRP A 13 2.54 -8.05 -12.81
N TYR A 14 1.88 -6.94 -13.10
CA TYR A 14 2.47 -5.82 -13.82
C TYR A 14 2.32 -4.53 -13.02
N GLU A 15 3.20 -3.58 -13.31
CA GLU A 15 3.05 -2.21 -12.84
C GLU A 15 2.23 -1.39 -13.85
N PRO A 16 1.06 -0.82 -13.45
CA PRO A 16 0.34 0.13 -14.27
C PRO A 16 1.21 1.33 -14.64
N ARG A 17 1.40 1.55 -15.94
CA ARG A 17 2.27 2.62 -16.46
C ARG A 17 1.86 4.00 -15.93
N ARG A 18 2.85 4.87 -15.74
CA ARG A 18 2.63 6.28 -15.39
C ARG A 18 1.64 6.95 -16.37
N GLY A 19 0.71 7.73 -15.84
CA GLY A 19 -0.32 8.43 -16.63
C GLY A 19 -1.53 7.58 -17.06
N THR A 20 -1.54 6.28 -16.78
CA THR A 20 -2.71 5.42 -17.09
C THR A 20 -3.87 5.66 -16.13
N ALA A 21 -5.09 5.40 -16.63
CA ALA A 21 -6.31 5.49 -15.82
C ALA A 21 -6.30 4.56 -14.61
N GLU A 22 -5.76 3.34 -14.75
CA GLU A 22 -5.68 2.37 -13.67
C GLU A 22 -4.75 2.81 -12.53
N ARG A 23 -3.55 3.30 -12.87
CA ARG A 23 -2.64 3.89 -11.88
C ARG A 23 -3.32 5.04 -11.13
N LYS A 24 -4.01 5.92 -11.87
CA LYS A 24 -4.76 7.03 -11.28
C LYS A 24 -5.88 6.53 -10.36
N ALA A 25 -6.61 5.48 -10.75
CA ALA A 25 -7.69 4.91 -9.96
C ALA A 25 -7.17 4.32 -8.63
N LEU A 26 -6.08 3.55 -8.64
CA LEU A 26 -5.46 3.01 -7.42
C LEU A 26 -5.02 4.11 -6.46
N MET A 27 -4.32 5.14 -6.96
CA MET A 27 -3.87 6.26 -6.14
C MET A 27 -5.03 7.11 -5.63
N ASN A 28 -6.09 7.28 -6.42
CA ASN A 28 -7.28 8.02 -5.99
C ASN A 28 -8.12 7.24 -4.97
N ALA A 29 -8.12 5.91 -5.01
CA ALA A 29 -8.78 5.09 -4.00
C ALA A 29 -8.11 5.23 -2.61
N LEU A 30 -6.78 5.33 -2.57
CA LEU A 30 -6.03 5.52 -1.32
C LEU A 30 -6.07 6.96 -0.79
N ARG A 31 -6.06 7.96 -1.68
CA ARG A 31 -5.92 9.38 -1.31
C ARG A 31 -6.83 9.85 -0.17
N PRO A 32 -8.16 9.64 -0.18
CA PRO A 32 -9.01 10.16 0.89
C PRO A 32 -8.67 9.56 2.27
N LEU A 33 -8.24 8.30 2.33
CA LEU A 33 -7.80 7.67 3.58
C LEU A 33 -6.49 8.28 4.06
N ALA A 34 -5.52 8.40 3.16
CA ALA A 34 -4.25 9.04 3.48
C ALA A 34 -4.43 10.52 3.90
N GLU A 35 -5.38 11.25 3.33
CA GLU A 35 -5.65 12.65 3.68
C GLU A 35 -6.39 12.80 5.02
N ASP A 36 -7.20 11.82 5.41
CA ASP A 36 -7.83 11.77 6.74
C ASP A 36 -6.79 11.58 7.85
N ASP A 37 -5.74 10.81 7.56
CA ASP A 37 -4.65 10.52 8.50
C ASP A 37 -3.53 11.57 8.49
N LEU A 38 -3.05 11.94 7.30
CA LEU A 38 -1.85 12.75 7.10
C LEU A 38 -2.14 14.21 6.72
N GLY A 39 -3.42 14.56 6.58
CA GLY A 39 -3.88 15.88 6.21
C GLY A 39 -3.75 16.16 4.72
N ALA A 40 -4.76 16.81 4.15
CA ALA A 40 -4.75 17.24 2.75
C ALA A 40 -3.86 18.48 2.53
N PRO A 41 -3.30 18.66 1.31
CA PRO A 41 -3.29 17.72 0.20
C PRO A 41 -2.14 16.70 0.29
N VAL A 42 -2.37 15.51 -0.27
CA VAL A 42 -1.35 14.44 -0.39
C VAL A 42 -1.08 14.13 -1.87
N GLU A 43 0.19 13.95 -2.22
CA GLU A 43 0.70 13.29 -3.44
C GLU A 43 1.46 12.02 -3.05
N PHE A 44 1.63 11.09 -3.99
CA PHE A 44 2.30 9.81 -3.72
C PHE A 44 3.52 9.64 -4.61
N VAL A 45 4.68 9.43 -3.98
CA VAL A 45 5.81 8.77 -4.63
C VAL A 45 5.53 7.27 -4.55
N VAL A 46 5.53 6.60 -5.70
CA VAL A 46 5.23 5.17 -5.78
C VAL A 46 6.54 4.39 -5.83
N HIS A 47 6.78 3.54 -4.83
CA HIS A 47 7.93 2.63 -4.77
C HIS A 47 7.60 1.28 -5.40
N ASP A 48 6.45 0.72 -5.05
CA ASP A 48 5.87 -0.46 -5.67
C ASP A 48 4.42 -0.19 -6.05
N LEU A 49 4.01 -0.67 -7.22
CA LEU A 49 2.61 -0.74 -7.61
C LEU A 49 2.41 -1.97 -8.49
N ARG A 50 1.61 -2.91 -8.02
CA ARG A 50 1.51 -4.24 -8.62
C ARG A 50 0.06 -4.59 -8.78
N VAL A 51 -0.31 -5.06 -9.97
CA VAL A 51 -1.67 -5.50 -10.29
C VAL A 51 -1.60 -6.91 -10.86
N SER A 52 -2.45 -7.79 -10.35
CA SER A 52 -2.72 -9.10 -10.93
C SER A 52 -4.22 -9.39 -10.80
N GLY A 53 -4.92 -9.50 -11.94
CA GLY A 53 -6.36 -9.67 -11.97
C GLY A 53 -7.13 -8.59 -11.21
N ASP A 54 -7.86 -9.00 -10.17
CA ASP A 54 -8.67 -8.17 -9.28
C ASP A 54 -7.98 -7.83 -7.95
N ARG A 55 -6.67 -8.03 -7.85
CA ARG A 55 -5.83 -7.72 -6.69
C ARG A 55 -4.73 -6.75 -7.04
N ALA A 56 -4.45 -5.83 -6.13
CA ALA A 56 -3.30 -4.96 -6.25
C ALA A 56 -2.64 -4.69 -4.89
N TYR A 57 -1.37 -4.32 -4.95
CA TYR A 57 -0.58 -3.88 -3.82
C TYR A 57 0.14 -2.58 -4.20
N ALA A 58 0.34 -1.69 -3.24
CA ALA A 58 1.27 -0.58 -3.39
C ALA A 58 2.07 -0.33 -2.11
N ALA A 59 3.32 0.09 -2.30
CA ALA A 59 4.13 0.76 -1.31
C ALA A 59 4.38 2.19 -1.81
N VAL A 60 3.96 3.18 -1.03
CA VAL A 60 4.04 4.59 -1.42
C VAL A 60 4.62 5.44 -0.30
N GLN A 61 5.34 6.49 -0.66
CA GLN A 61 5.70 7.57 0.25
C GLN A 61 4.78 8.77 -0.03
N PRO A 62 3.89 9.12 0.92
CA PRO A 62 3.11 10.34 0.87
C PRO A 62 4.02 11.57 0.96
N GLN A 63 3.64 12.63 0.23
CA GLN A 63 4.30 13.92 0.25
C GLN A 63 3.29 15.04 0.01
N ARG A 64 3.61 16.27 0.37
CA ARG A 64 2.86 17.45 -0.08
C ARG A 64 3.11 17.74 -1.56
N PRO A 65 2.23 18.48 -2.23
CA PRO A 65 2.44 18.92 -3.61
C PRO A 65 3.80 19.57 -3.82
N GLY A 66 4.49 19.15 -4.88
CA GLY A 66 5.83 19.61 -5.19
C GLY A 66 6.95 18.90 -4.41
N GLY A 67 6.64 17.81 -3.71
CA GLY A 67 7.64 16.91 -3.13
C GLY A 67 8.13 17.27 -1.74
N LYS A 68 7.42 18.14 -1.01
CA LYS A 68 7.78 18.43 0.38
C LYS A 68 7.34 17.27 1.27
N GLU A 69 8.18 16.93 2.24
CA GLU A 69 7.87 15.94 3.25
C GLU A 69 6.65 16.35 4.09
N ILE A 70 5.96 15.35 4.64
CA ILE A 70 4.88 15.54 5.59
C ILE A 70 5.48 15.46 6.99
N ALA A 71 5.47 16.57 7.73
CA ALA A 71 5.79 16.60 9.15
C ALA A 71 4.70 15.83 9.93
N LEU A 72 5.08 14.78 10.66
CA LEU A 72 4.14 13.88 11.34
C LEU A 72 3.36 14.61 12.42
N GLU A 73 4.04 15.47 13.18
CA GLU A 73 3.51 16.27 14.27
C GLU A 73 2.40 17.25 13.85
N ASP A 74 2.33 17.56 12.55
CA ASP A 74 1.32 18.44 11.96
C ASP A 74 0.14 17.67 11.34
N THR A 75 0.11 16.34 11.47
CA THR A 75 -0.93 15.50 10.86
C THR A 75 -2.16 15.35 11.75
N PRO A 76 -3.37 15.19 11.16
CA PRO A 76 -4.57 14.84 11.90
C PRO A 76 -4.41 13.61 12.79
N GLY A 77 -3.80 12.53 12.30
CA GLY A 77 -3.58 11.31 13.08
C GLY A 77 -2.71 11.54 14.32
N TYR A 78 -1.69 12.39 14.22
CA TYR A 78 -0.89 12.79 15.38
C TYR A 78 -1.72 13.59 16.39
N PHE A 79 -2.53 14.56 15.94
CA PHE A 79 -3.40 15.34 16.84
C PHE A 79 -4.50 14.51 17.51
N ARG A 80 -4.97 13.43 16.85
CA ARG A 80 -5.92 12.47 17.46
C ARG A 80 -5.25 11.52 18.46
N GLY A 81 -3.91 11.45 18.44
CA GLY A 81 -3.14 10.50 19.24
C GLY A 81 -3.07 9.10 18.64
N ASP A 82 -3.43 8.95 17.35
CA ASP A 82 -3.32 7.67 16.63
C ASP A 82 -1.87 7.39 16.22
N PHE A 83 -1.07 8.45 16.05
CA PHE A 83 0.30 8.41 15.54
C PHE A 83 1.31 8.98 16.53
N SER A 84 2.47 8.33 16.62
CA SER A 84 3.62 8.83 17.35
C SER A 84 4.93 8.28 16.75
N GLU A 85 6.02 9.03 16.93
CA GLU A 85 7.34 8.68 16.39
C GLU A 85 7.89 7.36 16.97
N ASP A 86 7.48 6.98 18.18
CA ASP A 86 7.94 5.78 18.87
C ASP A 86 7.19 4.51 18.44
N THR A 87 6.06 4.65 17.73
CA THR A 87 5.25 3.51 17.28
C THR A 87 5.08 3.44 15.76
N MET A 88 5.73 4.31 15.00
CA MET A 88 5.68 4.36 13.54
C MET A 88 7.07 4.41 12.91
N ASP A 89 7.21 3.79 11.74
CA ASP A 89 8.34 4.02 10.84
C ASP A 89 7.96 5.08 9.81
N GLY A 90 8.08 6.36 10.16
CA GLY A 90 7.75 7.46 9.25
C GLY A 90 6.29 7.47 8.76
N THR A 91 6.08 7.89 7.51
CA THR A 91 4.73 8.08 6.92
C THR A 91 4.48 7.23 5.67
N ASN A 92 5.36 6.29 5.32
CA ASN A 92 5.14 5.40 4.18
C ASN A 92 3.85 4.59 4.38
N ILE A 93 3.20 4.26 3.28
CA ILE A 93 1.95 3.50 3.29
C ILE A 93 2.13 2.21 2.51
N HIS A 94 1.76 1.11 3.14
CA HIS A 94 1.52 -0.17 2.49
C HIS A 94 0.02 -0.38 2.37
N VAL A 95 -0.45 -0.85 1.22
CA VAL A 95 -1.88 -0.97 0.93
C VAL A 95 -2.19 -2.18 0.06
N LEU A 96 -3.27 -2.87 0.40
CA LEU A 96 -3.86 -3.96 -0.36
C LEU A 96 -5.19 -3.51 -0.95
N TYR A 97 -5.36 -3.72 -2.25
CA TYR A 97 -6.58 -3.34 -2.98
C TYR A 97 -7.29 -4.56 -3.55
N ALA A 98 -8.61 -4.45 -3.68
CA ALA A 98 -9.40 -5.35 -4.50
C ALA A 98 -10.22 -4.56 -5.53
N ARG A 99 -10.38 -5.12 -6.72
CA ARG A 99 -11.28 -4.55 -7.74
C ARG A 99 -12.71 -4.98 -7.42
N LYS A 100 -13.64 -4.03 -7.35
CA LYS A 100 -15.08 -4.25 -7.14
C LYS A 100 -15.84 -3.62 -8.30
N GLY A 101 -16.19 -4.44 -9.29
CA GLY A 101 -16.73 -3.94 -10.57
C GLY A 101 -15.67 -3.13 -11.31
N GLU A 102 -15.96 -1.85 -11.59
CA GLU A 102 -15.05 -0.96 -12.32
C GLU A 102 -14.12 -0.14 -11.41
N THR A 103 -14.25 -0.26 -10.08
CA THR A 103 -13.49 0.55 -9.12
C THR A 103 -12.47 -0.29 -8.35
N TRP A 104 -11.37 0.36 -7.98
CA TRP A 104 -10.43 -0.17 -7.00
C TRP A 104 -10.82 0.32 -5.61
N VAL A 105 -10.81 -0.60 -4.64
CA VAL A 105 -11.14 -0.33 -3.25
C VAL A 105 -9.95 -0.72 -2.39
N VAL A 106 -9.57 0.15 -1.46
CA VAL A 106 -8.61 -0.18 -0.40
C VAL A 106 -9.28 -1.18 0.55
N MET A 107 -8.69 -2.36 0.67
CA MET A 107 -9.19 -3.41 1.56
C MET A 107 -8.51 -3.34 2.92
N GLU A 108 -7.21 -3.05 2.95
CA GLU A 108 -6.42 -2.85 4.16
C GLU A 108 -5.25 -1.93 3.83
N TYR A 109 -4.86 -1.07 4.76
CA TYR A 109 -3.68 -0.23 4.64
C TYR A 109 -3.10 0.10 6.01
N SER A 110 -1.82 0.46 6.06
CA SER A 110 -1.20 1.00 7.27
C SER A 110 -0.26 2.13 6.89
N VAL A 111 -0.32 3.21 7.67
CA VAL A 111 0.66 4.30 7.64
C VAL A 111 1.78 3.97 8.63
N GLY A 112 3.04 4.16 8.23
CA GLY A 112 4.22 4.03 9.09
C GLY A 112 4.37 2.66 9.74
N ALA A 113 4.00 1.59 9.04
CA ALA A 113 4.10 0.24 9.59
C ALA A 113 5.55 -0.13 9.89
N MET A 114 5.84 -0.58 11.12
CA MET A 114 7.16 -1.07 11.54
C MET A 114 7.47 -2.50 11.08
N ASP A 115 6.44 -3.25 10.71
CA ASP A 115 6.54 -4.62 10.23
C ASP A 115 5.90 -4.79 8.85
N VAL A 116 6.02 -6.01 8.31
CA VAL A 116 5.34 -6.42 7.08
C VAL A 116 4.02 -7.09 7.43
N TRP A 117 3.07 -6.33 7.98
CA TRP A 117 1.77 -6.83 8.46
C TRP A 117 1.00 -7.72 7.46
N PHE A 118 1.24 -7.53 6.17
CA PHE A 118 0.60 -8.29 5.08
C PHE A 118 1.31 -9.60 4.71
N ALA A 119 2.39 -9.97 5.39
CA ALA A 119 3.24 -11.12 5.06
C ALA A 119 2.68 -12.50 5.45
N GLY A 120 1.46 -12.56 6.01
CA GLY A 120 0.83 -13.80 6.46
C GLY A 120 -0.63 -13.95 6.00
N GLU A 121 -1.30 -14.98 6.52
CA GLU A 121 -2.73 -15.15 6.30
C GLU A 121 -3.57 -14.10 7.05
N PRO A 122 -4.72 -13.66 6.49
CA PRO A 122 -5.37 -14.14 5.27
C PRO A 122 -4.85 -13.52 3.96
N PHE A 123 -3.85 -12.64 4.04
CA PHE A 123 -3.40 -11.83 2.91
C PHE A 123 -2.65 -12.67 1.88
N CYS A 124 -1.83 -13.62 2.31
CA CYS A 124 -1.11 -14.49 1.38
C CYS A 124 -2.03 -15.35 0.50
N SER A 125 -3.13 -15.88 1.04
CA SER A 125 -4.12 -16.58 0.21
C SER A 125 -4.83 -15.66 -0.79
N SER A 126 -5.04 -14.38 -0.46
CA SER A 126 -5.88 -13.48 -1.27
C SER A 126 -5.10 -12.53 -2.19
N TRP A 127 -3.88 -12.13 -1.80
CA TRP A 127 -3.00 -11.19 -2.50
C TRP A 127 -1.66 -11.81 -2.89
N GLY A 128 -1.43 -13.10 -2.62
CA GLY A 128 -0.21 -13.81 -3.03
C GLY A 128 0.32 -13.46 -4.43
N PRO A 129 -0.53 -13.34 -5.48
CA PRO A 129 -0.06 -12.92 -6.81
C PRO A 129 0.65 -11.57 -6.90
N VAL A 130 0.51 -10.66 -5.92
CA VAL A 130 1.16 -9.34 -5.88
C VAL A 130 2.13 -9.14 -4.71
N ILE A 131 2.16 -10.08 -3.74
CA ILE A 131 3.02 -10.02 -2.53
C ILE A 131 3.75 -11.35 -2.23
N ALA A 132 3.88 -12.25 -3.21
CA ALA A 132 4.38 -13.61 -2.99
C ALA A 132 5.75 -13.67 -2.27
N GLU A 133 6.62 -12.68 -2.47
CA GLU A 133 7.94 -12.66 -1.82
C GLU A 133 7.89 -12.40 -0.32
N PHE A 134 6.77 -11.87 0.19
CA PHE A 134 6.58 -11.60 1.61
C PHE A 134 5.92 -12.78 2.34
N CYS A 135 5.32 -13.73 1.61
CA CYS A 135 4.55 -14.81 2.20
C CYS A 135 5.43 -15.92 2.81
N TYR A 136 5.27 -16.15 4.12
CA TYR A 136 5.98 -17.18 4.89
C TYR A 136 5.07 -18.15 5.66
#